data_AF-A0A957NWN8-F1
#
_entry.id   AF-A0A957NWN8-F1
#
_cell.length_a   1.000
_cell.length_b   1.000
_cell.length_c   1.000
_cell.angle_alpha   90.00
_cell.angle_beta   90.00
_cell.angle_gamma   90.00
#
_symmetry.space_group_name_H-M   'P 1'
#
loop_
_entity.id
_entity.type
_entity.pdbx_description
1 polymer ?
#
loop_
_entity_poly.entity_id
_entity_poly.type
_entity_poly.pdbx_seq_one_letter_code
_entity_poly.pdbx_strand_id
1 'polypeptide(L)'
;MTAASVGQTLPASVTDRAWYQRKDLLFQVWQLALPVIFTNLLQSLVDVIDVFMVGRLGPIAIAAAGMSTAIRFLVLVMLLSVAAGAMTLIAQAKGARDPKQMSFVTRQSISS
;
A
#
# COMPACT_ATOMS: atom_id res chain seq x y z
N MET A 1 38.45 25.47 18.04
CA MET A 1 37.58 26.57 18.51
C MET A 1 37.12 27.34 17.27
N THR A 2 35.93 27.02 16.75
CA THR A 2 35.04 27.87 15.91
C THR A 2 33.79 27.05 15.55
N ALA A 3 33.04 26.71 16.60
CA ALA A 3 31.63 26.39 16.46
C ALA A 3 30.88 27.72 16.40
N ALA A 4 30.56 28.19 15.19
CA ALA A 4 29.72 29.37 15.03
C ALA A 4 28.83 29.24 13.79
N SER A 5 27.53 29.24 14.06
CA SER A 5 26.49 29.81 13.19
C SER A 5 25.84 28.97 12.08
N VAL A 6 25.69 27.66 12.25
CA VAL A 6 24.58 26.94 11.59
C VAL A 6 23.27 27.26 12.32
N GLY A 7 22.87 28.53 12.25
CA GLY A 7 21.64 29.09 12.78
C GLY A 7 20.95 29.90 11.68
N GLN A 8 20.87 29.33 10.48
CA GLN A 8 20.20 29.93 9.35
C GLN A 8 18.69 29.74 9.53
N THR A 9 18.03 30.79 10.00
CA THR A 9 16.58 30.85 10.19
C THR A 9 15.88 30.57 8.86
N LEU A 10 15.11 29.49 8.84
CA LEU A 10 14.24 29.13 7.73
C LEU A 10 13.28 30.31 7.44
N PRO A 11 13.05 30.70 6.17
CA PRO A 11 12.19 31.82 5.82
C PRO A 11 10.76 31.59 6.33
N ALA A 12 10.16 32.60 6.97
CA ALA A 12 8.86 32.52 7.64
C ALA A 12 7.70 32.00 6.75
N SER A 13 7.82 32.12 5.43
CA SER A 13 6.85 31.63 4.45
C SER A 13 6.78 30.09 4.31
N VAL A 14 7.81 29.36 4.75
CA VAL A 14 7.82 27.89 4.75
C VAL A 14 7.10 27.33 5.98
N THR A 15 7.20 28.03 7.10
CA THR A 15 6.58 27.65 8.37
C THR A 15 5.06 27.66 8.25
N ASP A 16 4.45 28.74 7.75
CA ASP A 16 2.98 28.84 7.62
C ASP A 16 2.36 27.77 6.71
N ARG A 17 3.02 27.40 5.60
CA ARG A 17 2.53 26.34 4.70
C ARG A 17 2.67 24.94 5.31
N ALA A 18 3.73 24.70 6.08
CA ALA A 18 3.96 23.42 6.72
C ALA A 18 2.93 23.10 7.82
N TRP A 19 2.44 24.12 8.54
CA TRP A 19 1.39 23.92 9.56
C TRP A 19 0.02 23.62 8.95
N TYR A 20 -0.32 24.24 7.82
CA TYR A 20 -1.59 24.00 7.12
C TYR A 20 -1.60 22.64 6.39
N GLN A 21 -0.52 22.32 5.66
CA GLN A 21 -0.38 21.01 5.00
C GLN A 21 -0.48 19.84 5.98
N ARG A 22 0.11 19.93 7.19
CA ARG A 22 -0.01 18.84 8.17
C ARG A 22 -1.44 18.60 8.62
N LYS A 23 -2.25 19.65 8.80
CA LYS A 23 -3.66 19.50 9.20
C LYS A 23 -4.51 18.90 8.07
N ASP A 24 -4.31 19.36 6.84
CA ASP A 24 -5.01 18.82 5.67
C ASP A 24 -4.63 17.37 5.38
N LEU A 25 -3.35 17.00 5.53
CA LEU A 25 -2.88 15.63 5.37
C LEU A 25 -3.50 14.71 6.43
N LEU A 26 -3.55 15.15 7.69
CA LEU A 26 -4.19 14.37 8.75
C LEU A 26 -5.69 14.22 8.47
N PHE A 27 -6.39 15.27 8.03
CA PHE A 27 -7.80 15.21 7.69
C PHE A 27 -8.09 14.27 6.51
N GLN A 28 -7.27 14.30 5.45
CA GLN A 28 -7.37 13.37 4.31
C GLN A 28 -7.11 11.93 4.72
N VAL A 29 -6.09 11.69 5.54
CA VAL A 29 -5.79 10.34 6.06
C VAL A 29 -6.96 9.83 6.89
N TRP A 30 -7.57 10.67 7.74
CA TRP A 30 -8.77 10.29 8.51
C TRP A 30 -9.98 10.02 7.62
N GLN A 31 -10.21 10.83 6.58
CA GLN A 31 -11.31 10.65 5.64
C GLN A 31 -11.18 9.36 4.81
N LEU A 32 -9.95 8.90 4.54
CA LEU A 32 -9.67 7.62 3.88
C LEU A 32 -9.65 6.43 4.86
N ALA A 33 -9.14 6.63 6.07
CA ALA A 33 -9.04 5.58 7.08
C ALA A 33 -10.41 5.16 7.62
N LEU A 34 -11.34 6.11 7.80
CA LEU A 34 -12.66 5.85 8.35
C LEU A 34 -13.48 4.84 7.52
N PRO A 35 -13.62 4.98 6.18
CA PRO A 35 -14.31 3.97 5.37
C PRO A 35 -13.54 2.65 5.33
N VAL A 36 -12.20 2.66 5.35
CA VAL A 36 -11.39 1.43 5.36
C VAL A 36 -11.60 0.64 6.65
N ILE A 37 -11.58 1.29 7.81
CA ILE A 37 -11.84 0.65 9.11
C ILE A 37 -13.24 0.04 9.12
N PHE A 38 -14.24 0.80 8.66
CA PHE A 38 -15.61 0.31 8.61
C PHE A 38 -15.75 -0.90 7.69
N THR A 39 -15.12 -0.84 6.52
CA THR A 39 -15.10 -1.96 5.55
C THR A 39 -14.43 -3.19 6.14
N ASN A 40 -13.30 -3.02 6.84
CA ASN A 40 -12.57 -4.11 7.47
C ASN A 40 -13.37 -4.77 8.61
N LEU A 41 -14.12 -3.97 9.37
CA LEU A 41 -15.02 -4.45 10.42
C LEU A 41 -16.19 -5.24 9.82
N LEU A 42 -16.84 -4.71 8.79
CA LEU A 42 -17.91 -5.42 8.08
C LEU A 42 -17.41 -6.73 7.47
N GLN A 43 -16.24 -6.71 6.85
CA GLN A 43 -15.63 -7.92 6.28
C GLN A 43 -15.37 -8.98 7.35
N SER A 44 -14.79 -8.61 8.50
CA SER A 44 -14.57 -9.54 9.61
C SER A 44 -15.89 -10.13 10.14
N LEU A 45 -16.94 -9.32 10.24
CA LEU A 45 -18.27 -9.80 10.65
C LEU A 45 -18.85 -10.79 9.64
N VAL A 46 -18.74 -10.51 8.33
CA VAL A 46 -19.19 -11.42 7.28
C VAL A 46 -18.43 -12.75 7.35
N ASP A 47 -17.10 -12.71 7.52
CA ASP A 47 -16.29 -13.93 7.63
C ASP A 47 -16.74 -14.79 8.83
N VAL A 48 -17.04 -14.16 9.97
CA VAL A 48 -17.57 -14.84 11.16
C VAL A 48 -18.97 -15.40 10.93
N ILE A 49 -19.85 -14.62 10.28
CA ILE A 49 -21.23 -15.04 9.97
C ILE A 49 -21.22 -16.21 9.00
N ASP A 50 -20.36 -16.22 7.98
CA ASP A 50 -20.22 -17.34 7.05
C ASP A 50 -19.79 -18.61 7.77
N VAL A 51 -18.77 -18.51 8.63
CA VAL A 51 -18.30 -19.62 9.46
C VAL A 51 -19.39 -20.10 10.41
N PHE A 52 -20.16 -19.18 11.01
CA PHE A 52 -21.23 -19.50 11.94
C PHE A 52 -22.46 -20.12 11.26
N MET A 53 -22.90 -19.60 10.11
CA MET A 53 -24.00 -20.14 9.32
C MET A 53 -23.67 -21.53 8.79
N VAL A 54 -22.47 -21.73 8.26
CA VAL A 54 -22.00 -23.06 7.85
C VAL A 54 -21.90 -23.95 9.10
N GLY A 55 -21.37 -23.42 10.20
CA GLY A 55 -21.22 -24.04 11.53
C GLY A 55 -22.50 -24.63 12.14
N ARG A 56 -23.63 -23.96 11.95
CA ARG A 56 -24.91 -24.32 12.58
C ARG A 56 -25.53 -25.61 12.03
N LEU A 57 -24.98 -26.18 10.95
CA LEU A 57 -25.38 -27.48 10.39
C LEU A 57 -24.79 -28.69 11.16
N GLY A 58 -23.88 -28.49 12.13
CA GLY A 58 -23.40 -29.53 13.05
C GLY A 58 -21.90 -29.48 13.36
N PRO A 59 -21.37 -30.40 14.21
CA PRO A 59 -19.95 -30.45 14.62
C PRO A 59 -18.97 -30.54 13.43
N ILE A 60 -19.42 -31.12 12.33
CA ILE A 60 -18.70 -31.23 11.05
C ILE A 60 -18.36 -29.86 10.47
N ALA A 61 -19.16 -28.83 10.76
CA ALA A 61 -19.03 -27.55 10.12
C ALA A 61 -17.97 -26.63 10.74
N ILE A 62 -17.62 -26.80 12.02
CA ILE A 62 -16.44 -26.14 12.61
C ILE A 62 -15.16 -26.70 11.98
N ALA A 63 -15.12 -28.02 11.74
CA ALA A 63 -14.04 -28.65 10.98
C ALA A 63 -14.02 -28.16 9.52
N ALA A 64 -15.19 -27.98 8.90
CA ALA A 64 -15.30 -27.41 7.55
C ALA A 64 -14.87 -25.93 7.48
N ALA A 65 -15.09 -25.13 8.53
CA ALA A 65 -14.60 -23.75 8.60
C ALA A 65 -13.07 -23.66 8.64
N GLY A 66 -12.40 -24.58 9.35
CA GLY A 66 -10.95 -24.73 9.30
C GLY A 66 -10.45 -25.10 7.90
N MET A 67 -11.14 -26.03 7.24
CA MET A 67 -10.83 -26.45 5.87
C MET A 67 -11.07 -25.34 4.84
N SER A 68 -12.17 -24.59 4.99
CA SER A 68 -12.51 -23.41 4.17
C SER A 68 -11.46 -22.32 4.32
N THR A 69 -10.95 -22.09 5.53
CA THR A 69 -9.87 -21.13 5.79
C THR A 69 -8.58 -21.52 5.07
N ALA A 70 -8.22 -22.81 5.09
CA ALA A 70 -7.04 -23.30 4.37
C ALA A 70 -7.19 -23.14 2.84
N ILE A 71 -8.36 -23.51 2.29
CA ILE A 71 -8.65 -23.32 0.86
C ILE A 71 -8.64 -21.83 0.49
N ARG A 72 -9.26 -20.97 1.31
CA ARG A 72 -9.27 -19.52 1.13
C ARG A 72 -7.86 -18.95 1.15
N PHE A 73 -6.99 -19.41 2.05
CA PHE A 73 -5.60 -18.99 2.13
C PHE A 73 -4.83 -19.31 0.84
N LEU A 74 -5.00 -20.52 0.30
CA LEU A 74 -4.36 -20.92 -0.96
C LEU A 74 -4.79 -20.03 -2.13
N VAL A 75 -6.11 -19.79 -2.26
CA VAL A 75 -6.65 -18.90 -3.30
C VAL A 75 -6.12 -17.47 -3.13
N LEU A 76 -6.09 -16.97 -1.89
CA LEU A 76 -5.58 -15.63 -1.58
C LEU A 76 -4.10 -15.49 -1.94
N VAL A 77 -3.25 -16.45 -1.57
CA VAL A 77 -1.82 -16.44 -1.94
C VAL A 77 -1.63 -16.48 -3.45
N MET A 78 -2.44 -17.26 -4.17
CA MET A 78 -2.39 -17.32 -5.63
C MET A 78 -2.72 -15.96 -6.26
N LEU A 79 -3.80 -15.32 -5.81
CA LEU A 79 -4.18 -13.98 -6.28
C LEU A 79 -3.12 -12.92 -5.95
N LEU A 80 -2.60 -12.93 -4.73
CA LEU A 80 -1.54 -12.03 -4.31
C LEU A 80 -0.26 -12.24 -5.11
N SER A 81 0.07 -13.48 -5.47
CA SER A 81 1.24 -13.81 -6.28
C SER A 81 1.11 -13.25 -7.69
N VAL A 82 -0.06 -13.41 -8.33
CA VAL A 82 -0.33 -12.84 -9.65
C VAL A 82 -0.31 -11.31 -9.59
N ALA A 83 -0.94 -10.71 -8.58
CA ALA A 83 -0.96 -9.26 -8.39
C ALA A 83 0.45 -8.69 -8.14
N ALA A 84 1.27 -9.36 -7.33
CA ALA A 84 2.65 -8.97 -7.06
C ALA A 84 3.54 -9.11 -8.31
N GLY A 85 3.34 -10.18 -9.10
CA GLY A 85 3.99 -10.36 -10.40
C GLY A 85 3.61 -9.25 -11.39
N ALA A 86 2.32 -8.91 -11.47
CA ALA A 86 1.84 -7.80 -12.29
C ALA A 86 2.38 -6.44 -11.81
N MET A 87 2.38 -6.17 -10.50
CA MET A 87 2.99 -4.97 -9.94
C MET A 87 4.49 -4.89 -10.24
N THR A 88 5.20 -6.03 -10.23
CA THR A 88 6.61 -6.10 -10.60
C THR A 88 6.81 -5.76 -12.07
N LEU A 89 6.00 -6.31 -12.97
CA LEU A 89 6.03 -5.98 -14.40
C LEU A 89 5.64 -4.52 -14.67
N ILE A 90 4.66 -3.98 -13.92
CA ILE A 90 4.26 -2.57 -14.02
C ILE A 90 5.35 -1.65 -13.48
N ALA A 91 5.99 -1.99 -12.36
CA ALA A 91 7.10 -1.25 -11.78
C ALA A 91 8.32 -1.30 -12.70
N GLN A 92 8.60 -2.45 -13.32
CA GLN A 92 9.61 -2.57 -14.35
C GLN A 92 9.23 -1.79 -15.61
N ALA A 93 8.00 -1.84 -16.11
CA ALA A 93 7.59 -1.04 -17.27
C ALA A 93 7.63 0.47 -16.99
N LYS A 94 7.29 0.87 -15.76
CA LYS A 94 7.33 2.27 -15.31
C LYS A 94 8.76 2.74 -15.01
N GLY A 95 9.63 1.86 -14.51
CA GLY A 95 11.04 2.13 -14.18
C GLY A 95 12.02 1.91 -15.34
N ALA A 96 11.69 1.03 -16.29
CA ALA A 96 12.38 0.77 -17.55
C ALA A 96 11.98 1.76 -18.66
N ARG A 97 11.32 2.87 -18.29
CA ARG A 97 11.59 4.19 -18.88
C ARG A 97 13.02 4.62 -18.51
N ASP A 98 13.95 3.85 -19.04
CA ASP A 98 15.32 3.63 -18.61
C ASP A 98 16.19 4.91 -18.66
N PRO A 99 16.50 5.57 -17.53
CA PRO A 99 17.45 6.67 -17.52
C PRO A 99 18.89 6.19 -17.76
N LYS A 100 19.18 4.89 -17.64
CA LYS A 100 20.53 4.33 -17.81
C LYS A 100 20.82 3.96 -19.27
N GLN A 101 19.88 3.38 -20.01
CA GLN A 101 20.03 3.23 -21.47
C GLN A 101 19.87 4.54 -22.23
N MET A 102 19.11 5.52 -21.71
CA MET A 102 19.05 6.85 -22.31
C MET A 102 20.44 7.51 -22.35
N SER A 103 21.30 7.28 -21.34
CA SER A 103 22.66 7.81 -21.35
C SER A 103 23.59 7.21 -22.41
N PHE A 104 23.40 5.93 -22.78
CA PHE A 104 24.22 5.27 -23.81
C PHE A 104 23.72 5.63 -25.22
N VAL A 105 22.40 5.66 -25.43
CA VAL A 105 21.80 6.04 -26.71
C VAL A 105 21.99 7.54 -26.99
N THR A 106 21.84 8.42 -26.00
CA THR A 106 22.12 9.86 -26.16
C THR A 106 23.61 10.14 -26.38
N ARG A 107 24.52 9.38 -25.78
CA ARG A 107 25.97 9.49 -26.08
C ARG A 107 26.29 9.05 -27.51
N GLN A 108 25.63 7.99 -27.99
CA GLN A 108 25.80 7.50 -29.35
C GLN A 108 25.24 8.49 -30.39
N SER A 109 24.13 9.17 -30.10
CA SER A 109 23.52 10.16 -31.01
C SER A 109 24.30 11.47 -31.14
N ILE A 110 25.21 11.80 -30.21
CA ILE A 110 26.03 13.02 -30.27
C ILE A 110 27.36 12.77 -31.02
N SER A 111 27.75 11.50 -31.24
CA SER A 111 28.99 11.15 -31.94
C SER A 111 28.81 10.67 -33.38
N SER A 112 27.58 10.65 -33.90
CA SER A 112 27.25 10.42 -35.32
C SER A 112 26.76 11.72 -35.95
#